data_AF-A0A948WP00-F1
#
_entry.id   AF-A0A948WP00-F1
#
_cell.length_a   1.000
_cell.length_b   1.000
_cell.length_c   1.000
_cell.angle_alpha   90.00
_cell.angle_beta   90.00
_cell.angle_gamma   90.00
#
_symmetry.space_group_name_H-M   'P 1'
#
loop_
_entity.id
_entity.type
_entity.pdbx_description
1 polymer ?
#
loop_
_entity_poly.entity_id
_entity_poly.type
_entity_poly.pdbx_seq_one_letter_code
_entity_poly.pdbx_strand_id
1 'polypeptide(L)'
;HDCDHVVLAGPAGHTGEWLASTAPNAGRLLREWEHASVVMVTLAVPKRSLPRTAVGSGYLVPKPEQRFVTAVSFASQKWAHLGDGSQAILRVSLGRDGKPLHHHSDDELLSFTLADLKMHLGTDFEPGDVRLTRWVESFPQYRPGHFERVAHVENHLASELPGAHLAGASYRGIGVPACIQQANDVADRIIERISAR
;
A
#
# COMPACT_ATOMS: atom_id res chain seq x y z
N HIS A 1 -0.11 -28.82 7.27
CA HIS A 1 1.27 -29.01 6.79
C HIS A 1 2.19 -28.83 7.98
N ASP A 2 3.20 -29.68 8.12
CA ASP A 2 4.19 -29.60 9.19
C ASP A 2 5.47 -28.96 8.67
N CYS A 3 6.15 -28.17 9.50
CA CYS A 3 7.39 -27.48 9.14
C CYS A 3 8.23 -27.15 10.38
N ASP A 4 9.56 -27.13 10.22
CA ASP A 4 10.50 -26.70 11.28
C ASP A 4 10.61 -25.17 11.38
N HIS A 5 10.33 -24.48 10.26
CA HIS A 5 10.42 -23.03 10.13
C HIS A 5 9.25 -22.49 9.32
N VAL A 6 8.72 -21.34 9.73
CA VAL A 6 7.64 -20.63 9.03
C VAL A 6 8.00 -19.16 8.88
N VAL A 7 7.79 -18.62 7.67
CA VAL A 7 7.94 -17.19 7.39
C VAL A 7 6.56 -16.58 7.20
N LEU A 8 6.20 -15.67 8.09
CA LEU A 8 4.93 -14.95 8.07
C LEU A 8 5.15 -13.64 7.29
N ALA A 9 4.73 -13.67 6.02
CA ALA A 9 4.91 -12.56 5.08
C ALA A 9 3.63 -11.72 4.84
N GLY A 10 2.62 -11.89 5.69
CA GLY A 10 1.33 -11.22 5.58
C GLY A 10 1.30 -9.81 6.18
N PRO A 11 0.19 -9.07 6.00
CA PRO A 11 -0.08 -7.86 6.78
C PRO A 11 -0.04 -8.15 8.29
N ALA A 12 0.46 -7.20 9.09
CA ALA A 12 0.64 -7.42 10.54
C ALA A 12 -0.66 -7.82 11.25
N GLY A 13 -1.78 -7.11 11.00
CA GLY A 13 -3.07 -7.43 11.63
C GLY A 13 -3.51 -8.87 11.41
N HIS A 14 -3.56 -9.31 10.14
CA HIS A 14 -3.91 -10.67 9.75
C HIS A 14 -2.93 -11.71 10.31
N THR A 15 -1.63 -11.40 10.29
CA THR A 15 -0.60 -12.27 10.89
C THR A 15 -0.83 -12.41 12.40
N GLY A 16 -1.24 -11.33 13.06
CA GLY A 16 -1.58 -11.34 14.48
C GLY A 16 -2.81 -12.18 14.81
N GLU A 17 -3.78 -12.31 13.90
CA GLU A 17 -4.91 -13.24 14.05
C GLU A 17 -4.46 -14.70 13.98
N TRP A 18 -3.61 -15.06 13.02
CA TRP A 18 -3.08 -16.42 12.89
C TRP A 18 -2.25 -16.85 14.10
N LEU A 19 -1.54 -15.91 14.71
CA LEU A 19 -0.71 -16.16 15.90
C LEU A 19 -1.48 -16.17 17.21
N ALA A 20 -2.79 -15.91 17.20
CA ALA A 20 -3.56 -15.72 18.43
C ALA A 20 -3.48 -16.90 19.43
N SER A 21 -3.34 -18.13 18.95
CA SER A 21 -3.25 -19.33 19.78
C SER A 21 -1.82 -19.84 20.02
N THR A 22 -0.87 -19.53 19.13
CA THR A 22 0.48 -20.10 19.14
C THR A 22 1.54 -19.14 19.67
N ALA A 23 1.39 -17.84 19.42
CA ALA A 23 2.24 -16.77 19.96
C ALA A 23 1.35 -15.60 20.41
N PRO A 24 0.60 -15.76 21.52
CA PRO A 24 -0.47 -14.84 21.88
C PRO A 24 0.02 -13.42 22.17
N ASN A 25 1.21 -13.23 22.75
CA ASN A 25 1.75 -11.90 23.00
C ASN A 25 2.17 -11.21 21.70
N ALA A 26 2.94 -11.91 20.85
CA ALA A 26 3.30 -11.40 19.52
C ALA A 26 2.05 -11.10 18.68
N GLY A 27 1.08 -12.01 18.69
CA GLY A 27 -0.17 -11.88 17.96
C GLY A 27 -1.02 -10.69 18.43
N ARG A 28 -1.13 -10.48 19.74
CA ARG A 28 -1.84 -9.32 20.30
C ARG A 28 -1.22 -8.01 19.83
N LEU A 29 0.10 -7.89 19.94
CA LEU A 29 0.81 -6.69 19.50
C LEU A 29 0.61 -6.43 18.01
N LEU A 30 0.75 -7.45 17.17
CA LEU A 30 0.58 -7.32 15.71
C LEU A 30 -0.81 -6.86 15.28
N ARG A 31 -1.87 -7.22 16.02
CA ARG A 31 -3.25 -6.75 15.76
C ARG A 31 -3.44 -5.27 16.06
N GLU A 32 -2.53 -4.63 16.79
CA GLU A 32 -2.57 -3.19 17.05
C GLU A 32 -1.98 -2.36 15.88
N TRP A 33 -1.38 -3.00 14.87
CA TRP A 33 -0.84 -2.27 13.72
C TRP A 33 -1.95 -1.78 12.81
N GLU A 34 -1.92 -0.49 12.54
CA GLU A 34 -2.87 0.17 11.67
C GLU A 34 -2.42 0.08 10.20
N HIS A 35 -3.36 -0.28 9.33
CA HIS A 35 -3.18 -0.21 7.88
C HIS A 35 -4.19 0.74 7.27
N ALA A 36 -3.70 1.73 6.52
CA ALA A 36 -4.57 2.61 5.79
C ALA A 36 -5.19 1.89 4.58
N SER A 37 -6.44 2.24 4.29
CA SER A 37 -7.13 1.82 3.08
C SER A 37 -7.07 2.93 2.04
N VAL A 38 -6.75 2.58 0.80
CA VAL A 38 -6.71 3.53 -0.32
C VAL A 38 -7.52 3.02 -1.50
N VAL A 39 -7.99 3.94 -2.33
CA VAL A 39 -8.65 3.64 -3.60
C VAL A 39 -7.79 4.20 -4.73
N MET A 40 -7.62 3.43 -5.80
CA MET A 40 -6.98 3.86 -7.02
C MET A 40 -8.03 3.93 -8.13
N VAL A 41 -8.20 5.11 -8.74
CA VAL A 41 -9.00 5.29 -9.96
C VAL A 41 -8.04 5.49 -11.12
N THR A 42 -8.09 4.59 -12.09
CA THR A 42 -7.35 4.73 -13.36
C THR A 42 -8.32 5.20 -14.43
N LEU A 43 -7.96 6.28 -15.11
CA LEU A 43 -8.78 6.90 -16.15
C LEU A 43 -8.00 6.89 -17.47
N ALA A 44 -8.66 6.50 -18.55
CA ALA A 44 -8.22 6.79 -19.92
C ALA A 44 -9.01 7.99 -20.44
N VAL A 45 -8.33 9.10 -20.73
CA VAL A 45 -8.95 10.33 -21.24
C VAL A 45 -8.29 10.71 -22.57
N PRO A 46 -9.01 11.39 -23.48
CA PRO A 46 -8.38 11.91 -24.69
C PRO A 46 -7.17 12.77 -24.34
N LYS A 47 -6.01 12.54 -24.96
CA LYS A 47 -4.78 13.29 -24.64
C LYS A 47 -4.96 14.80 -24.79
N ARG A 48 -5.81 15.22 -25.74
CA ARG A 48 -6.18 16.64 -25.96
C ARG A 48 -6.92 17.29 -24.78
N SER A 49 -7.49 16.51 -23.87
CA SER A 49 -8.17 17.03 -22.67
C SER A 49 -7.21 17.35 -21.54
N LEU A 50 -5.93 16.97 -21.64
CA LEU A 50 -4.95 17.39 -20.64
C LEU A 50 -4.64 18.89 -20.82
N PRO A 51 -4.74 19.71 -19.76
CA PRO A 51 -4.38 21.12 -19.86
C PRO A 51 -2.87 21.27 -20.07
N ARG A 52 -2.43 22.40 -20.63
CA ARG A 52 -1.00 22.69 -20.85
C ARG A 52 -0.18 22.71 -19.57
N THR A 53 -0.83 22.88 -18.42
CA THR A 53 -0.22 22.84 -17.08
C THR A 53 0.04 21.42 -16.58
N ALA A 54 -0.55 20.38 -17.19
CA ALA A 54 -0.35 18.98 -16.84
C ALA A 54 0.99 18.42 -17.36
N VAL A 55 2.09 19.08 -16.98
CA VAL A 55 3.46 18.69 -17.35
C VAL A 55 4.07 17.73 -16.32
N GLY A 56 5.03 16.91 -16.76
CA GLY A 56 5.79 16.01 -15.89
C GLY A 56 5.04 14.73 -15.50
N SER A 57 5.34 14.17 -14.32
CA SER A 57 4.87 12.84 -13.91
C SER A 57 3.49 12.82 -13.21
N GLY A 58 2.96 13.99 -12.86
CA GLY A 58 1.78 14.15 -12.01
C GLY A 58 2.01 15.14 -10.87
N TYR A 59 1.14 15.11 -9.86
CA TYR A 59 1.18 16.00 -8.70
C TYR A 59 0.69 15.32 -7.41
N LEU A 60 1.05 15.91 -6.28
CA LEU A 60 0.55 15.56 -4.95
C LEU A 60 -0.32 16.71 -4.43
N VAL A 61 -1.42 16.38 -3.74
CA VAL A 61 -2.27 17.39 -3.11
C VAL A 61 -1.81 17.57 -1.67
N PRO A 62 -1.49 18.78 -1.19
CA PRO A 62 -1.11 19.02 0.21
C PRO A 62 -2.22 18.61 1.18
N LYS A 63 -1.86 18.03 2.35
CA LYS A 63 -2.84 17.55 3.34
C LYS A 63 -3.97 18.55 3.70
N PRO A 64 -3.70 19.87 3.88
CA PRO A 64 -4.74 20.85 4.18
C PRO A 64 -5.75 21.08 3.04
N GLU A 65 -5.33 20.84 1.79
CA GLU A 65 -6.13 21.07 0.59
C GLU A 65 -6.82 19.79 0.07
N GLN A 66 -6.37 18.62 0.54
CA GLN A 66 -6.94 17.33 0.19
C GLN A 66 -8.41 17.23 0.63
N ARG A 67 -9.31 17.08 -0.35
CA ARG A 67 -10.70 16.66 -0.16
C ARG A 67 -10.79 15.13 -0.24
N PHE A 68 -10.72 14.57 -1.44
CA PHE A 68 -10.78 13.12 -1.69
C PHE A 68 -9.47 12.60 -2.31
N VAL A 69 -8.98 13.30 -3.33
CA VAL A 69 -7.75 12.96 -4.06
C VAL A 69 -6.52 13.36 -3.26
N THR A 70 -5.56 12.43 -3.15
CA THR A 70 -4.28 12.64 -2.45
C THR A 70 -3.12 12.83 -3.42
N ALA A 71 -3.19 12.19 -4.60
CA ALA A 71 -2.17 12.24 -5.63
C ALA A 71 -2.75 11.90 -7.00
N VAL A 72 -2.16 12.44 -8.05
CA VAL A 72 -2.44 12.08 -9.44
C VAL A 72 -1.13 11.82 -10.17
N SER A 73 -1.03 10.69 -10.84
CA SER A 73 0.07 10.39 -11.74
C SER A 73 -0.40 10.38 -13.18
N PHE A 74 0.30 11.12 -14.04
CA PHE A 74 0.14 11.06 -15.49
C PHE A 74 0.95 9.87 -16.02
N ALA A 75 0.39 8.66 -15.86
CA ALA A 75 1.11 7.41 -16.04
C ALA A 75 1.69 7.24 -17.44
N SER A 76 0.94 7.62 -18.48
CA SER A 76 1.41 7.58 -19.87
C SER A 76 2.51 8.60 -20.19
N GLN A 77 2.71 9.64 -19.36
CA GLN A 77 3.85 10.56 -19.49
C GLN A 77 5.12 9.99 -18.85
N LYS A 78 4.98 9.08 -17.88
CA LYS A 78 6.10 8.38 -17.24
C LYS A 78 6.53 7.15 -18.03
N TRP A 79 5.55 6.43 -18.58
CA TRP A 79 5.74 5.12 -19.21
C TRP A 79 5.13 5.16 -20.60
N ALA A 80 5.97 5.43 -21.60
CA ALA A 80 5.52 5.66 -22.98
C ALA A 80 4.68 4.51 -23.55
N HIS A 81 4.94 3.27 -23.14
CA HIS A 81 4.19 2.08 -23.58
C HIS A 81 2.74 2.02 -23.08
N LEU A 82 2.34 2.86 -22.13
CA LEU A 82 0.95 2.95 -21.66
C LEU A 82 0.10 3.91 -22.50
N GLY A 83 0.71 4.72 -23.36
CA GLY A 83 0.00 5.61 -24.27
C GLY A 83 -0.02 5.04 -25.68
N ASP A 84 -1.13 5.23 -26.39
CA ASP A 84 -1.28 4.95 -27.83
C ASP A 84 -1.09 6.22 -28.69
N GLY A 85 -0.75 7.35 -28.05
CA GLY A 85 -0.63 8.67 -28.67
C GLY A 85 -1.93 9.48 -28.71
N SER A 86 -3.10 8.83 -28.60
CA SER A 86 -4.42 9.46 -28.66
C SER A 86 -5.05 9.65 -27.28
N GLN A 87 -4.76 8.73 -26.35
CA GLN A 87 -5.21 8.73 -24.96
C GLN A 87 -4.08 9.09 -24.00
N ALA A 88 -4.47 9.60 -22.84
CA ALA A 88 -3.64 9.74 -21.66
C ALA A 88 -4.18 8.89 -20.53
N ILE A 89 -3.29 8.23 -19.80
CA ILE A 89 -3.64 7.40 -18.64
C ILE A 89 -3.32 8.18 -17.36
N LEU A 90 -4.34 8.45 -16.56
CA LEU A 90 -4.24 9.08 -15.26
C LEU A 90 -4.47 8.03 -14.18
N ARG A 91 -3.65 8.05 -13.13
CA ARG A 91 -3.84 7.25 -11.93
C ARG A 91 -4.05 8.17 -10.75
N VAL A 92 -5.25 8.15 -10.20
CA VAL A 92 -5.71 9.03 -9.14
C VAL A 92 -5.81 8.21 -7.86
N SER A 93 -5.10 8.62 -6.81
CA SER A 93 -5.16 8.02 -5.49
C SER A 93 -6.15 8.77 -4.62
N LEU A 94 -7.06 8.04 -3.99
CA LEU A 94 -8.11 8.55 -3.11
C LEU A 94 -8.03 7.89 -1.74
N GLY A 95 -8.43 8.64 -0.72
CA GLY A 95 -8.42 8.19 0.66
C GLY A 95 -7.01 8.20 1.25
N ARG A 96 -6.96 8.20 2.58
CA ARG A 96 -5.74 8.29 3.37
C ARG A 96 -5.96 7.71 4.77
N ASP A 97 -4.86 7.55 5.49
CA ASP A 97 -4.87 7.26 6.92
C ASP A 97 -5.85 8.17 7.69
N GLY A 98 -6.70 7.55 8.52
CA GLY A 98 -7.79 8.21 9.26
C GLY A 98 -8.98 8.72 8.43
N LYS A 99 -8.94 8.65 7.09
CA LYS A 99 -10.04 9.06 6.19
C LYS A 99 -10.16 8.09 5.00
N PRO A 100 -10.60 6.84 5.24
CA PRO A 100 -10.78 5.85 4.18
C PRO A 100 -11.98 6.22 3.28
N LEU A 101 -11.92 5.86 2.00
CA LEU A 101 -13.02 6.05 1.05
C LEU A 101 -13.50 4.74 0.39
N HIS A 102 -12.93 3.59 0.76
CA HIS A 102 -13.20 2.31 0.10
C HIS A 102 -14.66 1.82 0.23
N HIS A 103 -15.42 2.35 1.20
CA HIS A 103 -16.82 2.00 1.46
C HIS A 103 -17.81 2.70 0.51
N HIS A 104 -17.37 3.73 -0.21
CA HIS A 104 -18.19 4.40 -1.22
C HIS A 104 -18.41 3.53 -2.45
N SER A 105 -19.49 3.81 -3.17
CA SER A 105 -19.79 3.16 -4.44
C SER A 105 -18.79 3.58 -5.53
N ASP A 106 -18.73 2.81 -6.63
CA ASP A 106 -17.88 3.13 -7.77
C ASP A 106 -18.26 4.49 -8.39
N ASP A 107 -19.57 4.78 -8.50
CA ASP A 107 -20.09 6.03 -9.05
C ASP A 107 -19.73 7.24 -8.17
N GLU A 108 -19.82 7.09 -6.84
CA GLU A 108 -19.40 8.14 -5.90
C GLU A 108 -17.90 8.41 -6.01
N LEU A 109 -17.08 7.36 -6.04
CA LEU A 109 -15.62 7.48 -6.15
C LEU A 109 -15.19 8.11 -7.47
N LEU A 110 -15.86 7.77 -8.57
CA LEU A 110 -15.64 8.42 -9.86
C LEU A 110 -16.05 9.90 -9.82
N SER A 111 -17.22 10.20 -9.25
CA SER A 111 -17.71 11.58 -9.10
C SER A 111 -16.74 12.43 -8.27
N PHE A 112 -16.27 11.92 -7.13
CA PHE A 112 -15.26 12.60 -6.30
C PHE A 112 -13.96 12.83 -7.06
N THR A 113 -13.51 11.82 -7.82
CA THR A 113 -12.31 11.90 -8.64
C THR A 113 -12.42 13.01 -9.68
N LEU A 114 -13.49 13.03 -10.47
CA LEU A 114 -13.67 14.02 -11.54
C LEU A 114 -13.86 15.44 -10.97
N ALA A 115 -14.58 15.58 -9.86
CA ALA A 115 -14.77 16.86 -9.19
C ALA A 115 -13.46 17.46 -8.68
N ASP A 116 -12.61 16.65 -8.02
CA ASP A 116 -11.30 17.09 -7.55
C ASP A 116 -10.35 17.34 -8.73
N LEU A 117 -10.35 16.50 -9.78
CA LEU A 117 -9.54 16.74 -10.98
C LEU A 117 -9.92 18.06 -11.67
N LYS A 118 -11.21 18.37 -11.78
CA LYS A 118 -11.69 19.66 -12.31
C LYS A 118 -11.17 20.82 -11.49
N MET A 119 -11.23 20.72 -10.16
CA MET A 119 -10.73 21.75 -9.25
C MET A 119 -9.21 21.96 -9.40
N HIS A 120 -8.44 20.87 -9.49
CA HIS A 120 -6.97 20.93 -9.57
C HIS A 120 -6.45 21.36 -10.94
N LEU A 121 -7.11 20.92 -12.02
CA LEU A 121 -6.61 21.04 -13.40
C LEU A 121 -7.45 22.00 -14.27
N GLY A 122 -8.56 22.51 -13.74
CA GLY A 122 -9.45 23.44 -14.45
C GLY A 122 -10.14 22.83 -15.67
N THR A 123 -10.20 21.50 -15.77
CA THR A 123 -10.73 20.79 -16.94
C THR A 123 -11.74 19.73 -16.52
N ASP A 124 -12.87 19.68 -17.23
CA ASP A 124 -13.82 18.58 -17.14
C ASP A 124 -13.29 17.38 -17.93
N PHE A 125 -13.06 16.27 -17.25
CA PHE A 125 -12.61 15.03 -17.88
C PHE A 125 -13.81 14.12 -18.17
N GLU A 126 -13.85 13.61 -19.40
CA GLU A 126 -14.78 12.57 -19.85
C GLU A 126 -13.97 11.30 -20.17
N PRO A 127 -13.74 10.42 -19.19
CA PRO A 127 -12.95 9.22 -19.40
C PRO A 127 -13.72 8.23 -20.30
N GLY A 128 -13.03 7.67 -21.30
CA GLY A 128 -13.56 6.59 -22.13
C GLY A 128 -13.54 5.25 -21.41
N ASP A 129 -12.51 5.03 -20.58
CA ASP A 129 -12.39 3.85 -19.73
C ASP A 129 -12.04 4.25 -18.30
N VAL A 130 -12.61 3.50 -17.34
CA VAL A 130 -12.40 3.68 -15.91
C VAL A 130 -12.10 2.33 -15.27
N ARG A 131 -11.04 2.27 -14.46
CA ARG A 131 -10.77 1.14 -13.58
C ARG A 131 -10.59 1.58 -12.14
N LEU A 132 -11.48 1.12 -11.28
CA LEU A 132 -11.43 1.30 -9.84
C LEU A 132 -10.76 0.09 -9.18
N THR A 133 -9.91 0.34 -8.20
CA THR A 133 -9.29 -0.71 -7.39
C THR A 133 -9.22 -0.26 -5.94
N ARG A 134 -9.81 -1.05 -5.05
CA ARG A 134 -9.81 -0.82 -3.59
C ARG A 134 -8.68 -1.63 -2.97
N TRP A 135 -7.86 -0.97 -2.17
CA TRP A 135 -6.80 -1.58 -1.40
C TRP A 135 -7.10 -1.39 0.09
N VAL A 136 -8.02 -2.22 0.59
CA VAL A 136 -8.47 -2.19 1.99
C VAL A 136 -7.36 -2.70 2.89
N GLU A 137 -7.07 -1.94 3.96
CA GLU A 137 -6.07 -2.27 4.99
C GLU A 137 -4.73 -2.77 4.44
N SER A 138 -4.28 -2.10 3.37
CA SER A 138 -3.16 -2.56 2.55
C SER A 138 -1.87 -1.78 2.79
N PHE A 139 -1.95 -0.62 3.44
CA PHE A 139 -0.83 0.32 3.56
C PHE A 139 -0.42 0.49 5.03
N PRO A 140 0.61 -0.25 5.51
CA PRO A 140 1.07 -0.18 6.90
C PRO A 140 1.40 1.25 7.33
N GLN A 141 0.96 1.64 8.54
CA GLN A 141 1.25 2.95 9.11
C GLN A 141 2.36 2.85 10.17
N TYR A 142 3.54 3.37 9.83
CA TYR A 142 4.68 3.40 10.76
C TYR A 142 4.54 4.59 11.70
N ARG A 143 3.99 4.35 12.89
CA ARG A 143 3.84 5.35 13.96
C ARG A 143 5.19 5.61 14.66
N PRO A 144 5.35 6.71 15.41
CA PRO A 144 6.54 6.91 16.24
C PRO A 144 6.83 5.70 17.13
N GLY A 145 8.09 5.27 17.16
CA GLY A 145 8.50 4.04 17.86
C GLY A 145 8.31 2.74 17.07
N HIS A 146 8.04 2.81 15.76
CA HIS A 146 7.73 1.63 14.94
C HIS A 146 8.79 0.53 15.01
N PHE A 147 10.08 0.86 14.88
CA PHE A 147 11.12 -0.17 14.85
C PHE A 147 11.35 -0.81 16.22
N GLU A 148 11.20 -0.06 17.31
CA GLU A 148 11.22 -0.59 18.67
C GLU A 148 10.06 -1.56 18.89
N ARG A 149 8.86 -1.20 18.40
CA ARG A 149 7.69 -2.09 18.46
C ARG A 149 7.89 -3.36 17.64
N VAL A 150 8.45 -3.26 16.43
CA VAL A 150 8.81 -4.43 15.60
C VAL A 150 9.78 -5.34 16.33
N ALA A 151 10.86 -4.79 16.91
CA ALA A 151 11.82 -5.58 17.70
C ALA A 151 11.16 -6.27 18.91
N HIS A 152 10.22 -5.59 19.58
CA HIS A 152 9.48 -6.18 20.69
C HIS A 152 8.62 -7.36 20.25
N VAL A 153 7.92 -7.25 19.12
CA VAL A 153 7.15 -8.36 18.54
C VAL A 153 8.06 -9.53 18.16
N GLU A 154 9.17 -9.26 17.48
CA GLU A 154 10.13 -10.30 17.07
C GLU A 154 10.70 -11.06 18.29
N ASN A 155 10.95 -10.36 19.41
CA ASN A 155 11.40 -10.99 20.65
C ASN A 155 10.33 -11.91 21.27
N HIS A 156 9.08 -11.47 21.33
CA HIS A 156 7.97 -12.33 21.81
C HIS A 156 7.80 -13.54 20.88
N LEU A 157 7.79 -13.31 19.57
CA LEU A 157 7.63 -14.39 18.59
C LEU A 157 8.74 -15.44 18.71
N ALA A 158 10.00 -15.01 18.86
CA ALA A 158 11.13 -15.91 19.03
C ALA A 158 11.03 -16.76 20.32
N SER A 159 10.43 -16.21 21.39
CA SER A 159 10.23 -16.93 22.65
C SER A 159 9.01 -17.84 22.62
N GLU A 160 7.90 -17.42 22.02
CA GLU A 160 6.63 -18.14 22.03
C GLU A 160 6.56 -19.22 20.94
N LEU A 161 7.17 -18.95 19.78
CA LEU A 161 7.16 -19.84 18.63
C LEU A 161 8.55 -19.90 17.95
N PRO A 162 9.52 -20.60 18.57
CA PRO A 162 10.85 -20.78 17.99
C PRO A 162 10.76 -21.37 16.58
N GLY A 163 11.36 -20.67 15.61
CA GLY A 163 11.33 -21.08 14.20
C GLY A 163 10.36 -20.28 13.33
N ALA A 164 9.50 -19.43 13.93
CA ALA A 164 8.72 -18.44 13.20
C ALA A 164 9.51 -17.15 12.95
N HIS A 165 9.30 -16.55 11.78
CA HIS A 165 9.97 -15.33 11.34
C HIS A 165 8.97 -14.37 10.68
N LEU A 166 9.23 -13.07 10.81
CA LEU A 166 8.44 -12.02 10.15
C LEU A 166 9.20 -11.46 8.95
N ALA A 167 8.49 -11.19 7.85
CA ALA A 167 9.05 -10.50 6.68
C ALA A 167 7.97 -9.69 5.95
N GLY A 168 8.37 -8.63 5.26
CA GLY A 168 7.48 -7.88 4.37
C GLY A 168 7.11 -6.48 4.88
N ALA A 169 6.11 -5.89 4.24
CA ALA A 169 5.89 -4.44 4.26
C ALA A 169 5.50 -3.89 5.63
N SER A 170 5.00 -4.73 6.55
CA SER A 170 4.55 -4.27 7.87
C SER A 170 5.68 -4.05 8.87
N TYR A 171 6.91 -4.49 8.56
CA TYR A 171 7.99 -4.58 9.55
C TYR A 171 9.13 -3.61 9.24
N ARG A 172 10.20 -4.04 8.58
CA ARG A 172 11.46 -3.27 8.48
C ARG A 172 11.59 -2.53 7.15
N GLY A 173 10.47 -2.02 6.63
CA GLY A 173 10.42 -1.21 5.41
C GLY A 173 9.27 -1.60 4.48
N ILE A 174 8.58 -0.58 3.96
CA ILE A 174 7.35 -0.73 3.18
C ILE A 174 7.59 -0.98 1.68
N GLY A 175 8.72 -0.48 1.16
CA GLY A 175 9.01 -0.53 -0.27
C GLY A 175 9.40 -1.93 -0.74
N VAL A 176 9.12 -2.25 -2.00
CA VAL A 176 9.46 -3.55 -2.61
C VAL A 176 10.92 -3.96 -2.37
N PRO A 177 11.95 -3.09 -2.55
CA PRO A 177 13.33 -3.47 -2.25
C PRO A 177 13.57 -3.85 -0.79
N ALA A 178 12.91 -3.18 0.16
CA ALA A 178 13.03 -3.50 1.58
C ALA A 178 12.33 -4.84 1.92
N CYS A 179 11.21 -5.15 1.28
CA CYS A 179 10.56 -6.46 1.41
C CYS A 179 11.46 -7.58 0.88
N ILE A 180 12.12 -7.37 -0.27
CA ILE A 180 13.08 -8.32 -0.85
C ILE A 180 14.26 -8.54 0.10
N GLN A 181 14.85 -7.44 0.61
CA GLN A 181 15.96 -7.56 1.55
C GLN A 181 15.58 -8.35 2.81
N GLN A 182 14.42 -8.05 3.40
CA GLN A 182 13.92 -8.79 4.57
C GLN A 182 13.71 -10.28 4.27
N ALA A 183 13.20 -10.63 3.08
CA ALA A 183 13.05 -12.01 2.68
C ALA A 183 14.39 -12.74 2.58
N ASN A 184 15.40 -12.10 1.97
CA ASN A 184 16.76 -12.65 1.89
C ASN A 184 17.38 -12.82 3.28
N ASP A 185 17.30 -11.80 4.14
CA ASP A 185 17.85 -11.85 5.50
C ASP A 185 17.21 -12.98 6.34
N VAL A 186 15.90 -13.21 6.18
CA VAL A 186 15.22 -14.33 6.86
C VAL A 186 15.67 -15.67 6.30
N ALA A 187 15.79 -15.79 4.98
CA ALA A 187 16.24 -17.02 4.34
C ALA A 187 17.67 -17.40 4.78
N ASP A 188 18.60 -16.44 4.79
CA ASP A 188 19.98 -16.65 5.22
C ASP A 188 20.04 -17.12 6.68
N ARG A 189 19.30 -16.47 7.59
CA ARG A 189 19.20 -16.89 9.00
C ARG A 189 18.64 -18.30 9.17
N ILE A 190 17.67 -18.71 8.34
CA ILE A 190 17.10 -20.06 8.39
C ILE A 190 18.15 -21.08 7.90
N ILE A 191 18.82 -20.80 6.78
CA ILE A 191 19.85 -21.68 6.21
C ILE A 191 21.00 -21.88 7.21
N GLU A 192 21.47 -20.80 7.85
CA GLU A 192 22.51 -20.86 8.88
C GLU A 192 22.10 -21.76 10.05
N ARG A 193 20.85 -21.60 10.55
CA ARG A 193 20.34 -22.40 11.68
C ARG A 193 20.16 -23.87 11.34
N ILE A 194 19.72 -24.19 10.12
CA ILE A 194 19.56 -25.57 9.66
C ILE A 194 20.94 -26.20 9.46
N SER A 195 21.91 -25.46 8.91
CA SER A 195 23.26 -25.99 8.63
C SER A 195 24.12 -26.16 9.88
N ALA A 196 23.79 -25.47 10.97
CA ALA A 196 24.48 -25.58 12.26
C ALA A 196 23.97 -26.73 13.14
N ARG A 197 22.94 -27.46 12.71
CA ARG A 197 22.41 -28.66 13.36
C ARG A 197 23.06 -29.92 12.80
#